data_AF-A0A1A9AB77-F1
#
_entry.id   AF-A0A1A9AB77-F1
#
_cell.length_a   1.000
_cell.length_b   1.000
_cell.length_c   1.000
_cell.angle_alpha   90.00
_cell.angle_beta   90.00
_cell.angle_gamma   90.00
#
_symmetry.space_group_name_H-M   'P 1'
#
loop_
_entity.id
_entity.type
_entity.pdbx_description
1 polymer ?
#
loop_
_entity_poly.entity_id
_entity_poly.type
_entity_poly.pdbx_seq_one_letter_code
_entity_poly.pdbx_strand_id
1 'polypeptide(L)'
;MTQGHPSAFPAPGQPHVPGRQPPTNAYPAGPPGPYPGGPGQPGFGPYPQQPPPPTGPKSRRGLWIGVGAGVLALTLCAGTAVGVIVGLRDRGADDAAPKAAAAGANGVTVTQQELDDLLGRHSKALTDKDLTAYLAPFDPTSKELVASQTNLFKNLGKLPLSVSEYRTVAQQGRTSDSFGRGVTFQLDVSFVHQFDGYDLTPVAEWYRWTVVRESRDAPIKVTAVTGAPAALGSSKTVYHPGPWDKWRDIHVERTAHTLVITDARMATEAKRYAPVAEAAVRDDFAAWQAGGVTGNTPKGFVISLVKGKKDLGSLYRINKEKTTESGVSIGMVSTEAKQKNIDIGGSRIVIDVADRSFFAPGDKRGPREIFRHELAHSLVATLQDADNLDLFDGIENWIVEGFAEYMSHRGEPLSASRRTAQARTLVRSGGWNGQLPSNFDWAVPENHVSFHYWLGHVAMNYLAEKHGEPKLFRFVAARYQGATAERACQEVLGVPLTEFQAGWSAYVRGQAS
;
A
#
# COMPACT_ATOMS: atom_id res chain seq x y z
N MET A 1 -11.90 12.85 61.80
CA MET A 1 -12.78 12.64 60.65
C MET A 1 -11.90 12.75 59.41
N THR A 2 -11.04 11.74 59.25
CA THR A 2 -11.09 10.63 58.25
C THR A 2 -10.35 11.05 56.96
N GLN A 3 -9.01 11.11 57.00
CA GLN A 3 -8.02 10.04 56.67
C GLN A 3 -8.09 9.64 55.18
N GLY A 4 -7.01 9.56 54.39
CA GLY A 4 -5.57 9.54 54.62
C GLY A 4 -4.93 8.56 53.60
N HIS A 5 -3.99 9.05 52.78
CA HIS A 5 -3.07 8.31 51.88
C HIS A 5 -2.18 7.28 52.63
N PRO A 6 -1.20 6.54 52.03
CA PRO A 6 -0.94 6.03 50.66
C PRO A 6 -0.43 4.55 50.62
N SER A 7 -0.03 4.12 49.42
CA SER A 7 0.70 2.90 49.00
C SER A 7 2.00 2.56 49.76
N ALA A 8 2.34 1.26 49.87
CA ALA A 8 3.73 0.77 49.94
C ALA A 8 3.86 -0.73 49.55
N PHE A 9 4.85 -1.02 48.70
CA PHE A 9 5.41 -2.35 48.40
C PHE A 9 6.27 -2.88 49.57
N PRO A 10 6.57 -4.19 49.63
CA PRO A 10 7.82 -4.67 50.24
C PRO A 10 8.70 -5.47 49.25
N ALA A 11 10.02 -5.31 49.43
CA ALA A 11 11.11 -6.01 48.76
C ALA A 11 11.68 -7.16 49.65
N PRO A 12 12.54 -8.06 49.13
CA PRO A 12 12.73 -9.44 49.61
C PRO A 12 13.99 -9.72 50.46
N GLY A 13 13.98 -10.81 51.26
CA GLY A 13 15.22 -11.48 51.71
C GLY A 13 15.18 -12.29 53.04
N GLN A 14 15.30 -13.63 52.91
CA GLN A 14 15.95 -14.62 53.82
C GLN A 14 15.27 -15.06 55.15
N PRO A 15 15.58 -16.24 55.73
CA PRO A 15 15.82 -17.59 55.15
C PRO A 15 14.99 -18.73 55.84
N HIS A 16 15.03 -19.92 55.24
CA HIS A 16 14.29 -21.14 55.59
C HIS A 16 14.97 -21.99 56.69
N VAL A 17 14.21 -22.57 57.64
CA VAL A 17 14.65 -23.65 58.55
C VAL A 17 13.49 -24.66 58.78
N PRO A 18 13.74 -25.99 58.90
CA PRO A 18 12.79 -27.03 58.54
C PRO A 18 12.15 -27.82 59.71
N GLY A 19 11.02 -28.48 59.40
CA GLY A 19 10.66 -29.81 59.93
C GLY A 19 9.71 -29.92 61.12
N ARG A 20 8.50 -30.45 60.89
CA ARG A 20 7.85 -31.50 61.72
C ARG A 20 6.53 -32.01 61.09
N GLN A 21 6.54 -33.28 60.69
CA GLN A 21 5.37 -34.21 60.63
C GLN A 21 5.28 -34.97 61.99
N PRO A 22 4.31 -35.87 62.31
CA PRO A 22 3.06 -36.37 61.66
C PRO A 22 1.85 -36.33 62.69
N PRO A 23 0.75 -37.16 62.71
CA PRO A 23 0.63 -38.60 62.42
C PRO A 23 -0.43 -39.01 61.37
N THR A 24 -0.10 -40.12 60.71
CA THR A 24 -0.96 -40.97 59.88
C THR A 24 -1.82 -41.91 60.74
N ASN A 25 -3.08 -42.10 60.37
CA ASN A 25 -3.83 -43.32 60.67
C ASN A 25 -4.60 -43.75 59.42
N ALA A 26 -4.37 -44.99 59.01
CA ALA A 26 -4.96 -45.66 57.86
C ALA A 26 -5.99 -46.69 58.31
N TYR A 27 -7.07 -46.88 57.55
CA TYR A 27 -7.74 -48.16 57.20
C TYR A 27 -8.74 -47.90 56.03
N PRO A 28 -9.11 -48.93 55.23
CA PRO A 28 -9.27 -48.80 53.78
C PRO A 28 -10.75 -48.80 53.34
N ALA A 29 -11.05 -48.09 52.23
CA ALA A 29 -12.36 -48.15 51.58
C ALA A 29 -12.20 -48.56 50.10
N GLY A 30 -12.88 -49.63 49.72
CA GLY A 30 -12.83 -50.28 48.41
C GLY A 30 -13.48 -49.48 47.26
N PRO A 31 -13.45 -50.03 46.04
CA PRO A 31 -13.83 -49.30 44.82
C PRO A 31 -15.35 -49.10 44.76
N PRO A 32 -15.85 -47.89 44.44
CA PRO A 32 -17.28 -47.68 44.27
C PRO A 32 -17.78 -48.30 42.97
N GLY A 33 -18.79 -49.17 43.10
CA GLY A 33 -19.58 -49.73 42.00
C GLY A 33 -20.54 -48.70 41.37
N PRO A 34 -21.18 -49.06 40.24
CA PRO A 34 -21.88 -48.12 39.37
C PRO A 34 -23.25 -47.72 39.93
N TYR A 35 -23.57 -46.43 39.84
CA TYR A 35 -24.91 -45.89 40.13
C TYR A 35 -25.84 -45.96 38.90
N PRO A 36 -27.18 -46.05 39.11
CA PRO A 36 -28.17 -46.27 38.06
C PRO A 36 -28.58 -44.99 37.32
N GLY A 37 -29.09 -45.18 36.10
CA GLY A 37 -29.28 -44.16 35.07
C GLY A 37 -30.38 -43.11 35.29
N GLY A 38 -30.21 -42.02 34.52
CA GLY A 38 -31.12 -40.90 34.26
C GLY A 38 -30.62 -40.11 33.03
N PRO A 39 -31.48 -39.41 32.29
CA PRO A 39 -31.57 -39.48 30.82
C PRO A 39 -30.44 -38.80 30.03
N GLY A 40 -30.05 -39.48 28.93
CA GLY A 40 -28.87 -39.18 28.12
C GLY A 40 -28.94 -37.90 27.31
N GLN A 41 -27.81 -37.18 27.29
CA GLN A 41 -27.48 -36.22 26.25
C GLN A 41 -26.91 -36.96 25.03
N PRO A 42 -27.36 -36.69 23.80
CA PRO A 42 -26.81 -37.31 22.61
C PRO A 42 -25.38 -36.81 22.36
N GLY A 43 -24.42 -37.74 22.45
CA GLY A 43 -23.03 -37.52 22.07
C GLY A 43 -22.89 -37.35 20.56
N PHE A 44 -22.13 -36.34 20.15
CA PHE A 44 -21.65 -36.21 18.78
C PHE A 44 -20.63 -37.31 18.49
N GLY A 45 -21.06 -38.33 17.75
CA GLY A 45 -20.17 -39.34 17.18
C GLY A 45 -19.27 -38.77 16.07
N PRO A 46 -18.18 -39.46 15.71
CA PRO A 46 -17.31 -39.06 14.63
C PRO A 46 -18.05 -39.04 13.29
N TYR A 47 -17.86 -37.96 12.52
CA TYR A 47 -18.44 -37.79 11.19
C TYR A 47 -18.02 -38.92 10.23
N PRO A 48 -18.95 -39.49 9.43
CA PRO A 48 -18.58 -40.45 8.40
C PRO A 48 -17.76 -39.78 7.29
N GLN A 49 -16.68 -40.45 6.86
CA GLN A 49 -15.89 -40.02 5.71
C GLN A 49 -16.72 -40.12 4.43
N GLN A 50 -16.80 -39.03 3.68
CA GLN A 50 -17.36 -39.03 2.33
C GLN A 50 -16.38 -39.73 1.35
N PRO A 51 -16.86 -40.61 0.46
CA PRO A 51 -16.01 -41.17 -0.59
C PRO A 51 -15.65 -40.08 -1.62
N PRO A 52 -14.45 -40.16 -2.24
CA PRO A 52 -14.02 -39.18 -3.22
C PRO A 52 -14.90 -39.21 -4.48
N PRO A 53 -15.17 -38.05 -5.11
CA PRO A 53 -15.99 -37.99 -6.32
C PRO A 53 -15.27 -38.60 -7.54
N PRO A 54 -16.00 -39.17 -8.50
CA PRO A 54 -15.42 -39.82 -9.68
C PRO A 54 -14.72 -38.83 -10.61
N THR A 55 -13.58 -39.24 -11.15
CA THR A 55 -12.78 -38.49 -12.12
C THR A 55 -13.45 -38.47 -13.50
N GLY A 56 -14.15 -37.38 -13.82
CA GLY A 56 -14.60 -37.06 -15.17
C GLY A 56 -13.54 -36.33 -16.01
N PRO A 57 -13.60 -36.40 -17.35
CA PRO A 57 -12.52 -35.95 -18.23
C PRO A 57 -12.32 -34.42 -18.24
N LYS A 58 -11.05 -34.01 -18.19
CA LYS A 58 -10.57 -32.62 -18.08
C LYS A 58 -11.00 -31.77 -19.29
N SER A 59 -11.92 -30.83 -19.07
CA SER A 59 -12.19 -29.77 -20.06
C SER A 59 -11.16 -28.64 -19.93
N ARG A 60 -10.42 -28.37 -21.01
CA ARG A 60 -9.37 -27.34 -21.11
C ARG A 60 -9.92 -25.91 -21.28
N ARG A 61 -10.96 -25.53 -20.52
CA ARG A 61 -11.59 -24.18 -20.59
C ARG A 61 -11.52 -23.36 -19.31
N GLY A 62 -10.81 -23.82 -18.28
CA GLY A 62 -10.60 -23.11 -17.00
C GLY A 62 -9.34 -22.24 -16.89
N LEU A 63 -8.60 -22.03 -18.00
CA LEU A 63 -7.22 -21.48 -17.99
C LEU A 63 -7.12 -19.93 -17.85
N TRP A 64 -8.20 -19.18 -17.58
CA TRP A 64 -8.15 -17.71 -17.69
C TRP A 64 -8.70 -16.90 -16.50
N ILE A 65 -9.00 -17.51 -15.34
CA ILE A 65 -9.71 -16.80 -14.24
C ILE A 65 -8.85 -16.54 -12.98
N GLY A 66 -7.60 -17.03 -12.91
CA GLY A 66 -6.83 -17.07 -11.65
C GLY A 66 -5.67 -16.07 -11.47
N VAL A 67 -5.68 -14.88 -12.08
CA VAL A 67 -4.48 -13.99 -12.17
C VAL A 67 -4.29 -12.99 -11.01
N GLY A 68 -5.25 -12.83 -10.10
CA GLY A 68 -5.32 -11.61 -9.27
C GLY A 68 -4.72 -11.61 -7.86
N ALA A 69 -4.26 -12.73 -7.31
CA ALA A 69 -4.10 -12.85 -5.84
C ALA A 69 -2.66 -12.89 -5.30
N GLY A 70 -1.64 -12.94 -6.16
CA GLY A 70 -0.23 -12.90 -5.75
C GLY A 70 0.62 -11.84 -6.42
N VAL A 71 -0.04 -10.90 -7.09
CA VAL A 71 0.54 -9.68 -7.65
C VAL A 71 0.48 -8.53 -6.62
N LEU A 72 -0.17 -8.77 -5.47
CA LEU A 72 -0.59 -7.78 -4.47
C LEU A 72 0.54 -6.99 -3.79
N ALA A 73 1.79 -7.42 -3.93
CA ALA A 73 2.98 -6.71 -3.45
C ALA A 73 4.03 -6.42 -4.54
N LEU A 74 3.74 -6.75 -5.81
CA LEU A 74 4.74 -6.77 -6.90
C LEU A 74 4.31 -6.08 -8.19
N THR A 75 3.32 -5.18 -8.15
CA THR A 75 3.20 -4.10 -9.15
C THR A 75 3.92 -2.83 -8.69
N LEU A 76 5.01 -2.99 -7.93
CA LEU A 76 5.98 -1.95 -7.60
C LEU A 76 6.93 -1.71 -8.78
N CYS A 77 6.49 -0.81 -9.65
CA CYS A 77 7.30 0.21 -10.32
C CYS A 77 8.25 -0.14 -11.47
N ALA A 78 8.60 -1.40 -11.72
CA ALA A 78 9.49 -1.73 -12.86
C ALA A 78 8.90 -1.38 -14.24
N GLY A 79 7.56 -1.35 -14.35
CA GLY A 79 6.87 -0.93 -15.58
C GLY A 79 6.45 0.55 -15.64
N THR A 80 6.39 1.25 -14.51
CA THR A 80 5.88 2.64 -14.46
C THR A 80 6.96 3.70 -14.59
N ALA A 81 8.22 3.41 -14.24
CA ALA A 81 9.30 4.38 -14.43
C ALA A 81 9.42 4.77 -15.92
N VAL A 82 9.40 3.81 -16.84
CA VAL A 82 9.52 4.11 -18.29
C VAL A 82 8.28 4.84 -18.83
N GLY A 83 7.07 4.50 -18.37
CA GLY A 83 5.82 5.13 -18.86
C GLY A 83 5.55 6.53 -18.32
N VAL A 84 5.88 6.79 -17.04
CA VAL A 84 5.68 8.10 -16.38
C VAL A 84 6.80 9.07 -16.75
N ILE A 85 8.06 8.60 -16.86
CA ILE A 85 9.21 9.44 -17.24
C ILE A 85 9.13 9.88 -18.71
N VAL A 86 8.59 9.05 -19.60
CA VAL A 86 8.43 9.43 -21.03
C VAL A 86 7.40 10.57 -21.20
N GLY A 87 6.46 10.73 -20.27
CA GLY A 87 5.46 11.82 -20.27
C GLY A 87 5.91 13.12 -19.60
N LEU A 88 7.02 13.12 -18.85
CA LEU A 88 7.50 14.28 -18.07
C LEU A 88 8.83 14.86 -18.57
N ARG A 89 9.28 14.46 -19.77
CA ARG A 89 10.46 15.10 -20.38
C ARG A 89 10.15 16.55 -20.72
N ASP A 90 10.90 17.48 -20.12
CA ASP A 90 11.26 18.74 -20.76
C ASP A 90 11.88 18.39 -22.11
N ARG A 91 11.12 18.59 -23.19
CA ARG A 91 11.64 18.46 -24.54
C ARG A 91 12.55 19.64 -24.79
N GLY A 92 13.81 19.48 -24.43
CA GLY A 92 14.91 20.18 -25.07
C GLY A 92 14.79 19.98 -26.58
N ALA A 93 14.86 21.10 -27.30
CA ALA A 93 14.79 21.19 -28.75
C ALA A 93 15.65 20.12 -29.42
N ASP A 94 15.03 19.22 -30.20
CA ASP A 94 15.63 18.59 -31.40
C ASP A 94 14.67 17.58 -32.08
N ASP A 95 13.38 17.92 -32.18
CA ASP A 95 12.51 17.35 -33.21
C ASP A 95 12.07 18.50 -34.10
N ALA A 96 12.55 18.51 -35.35
CA ALA A 96 12.13 19.47 -36.36
C ALA A 96 10.60 19.43 -36.47
N ALA A 97 9.95 20.48 -35.95
CA ALA A 97 8.51 20.63 -36.00
C ALA A 97 8.05 20.47 -37.47
N PRO A 98 7.02 19.64 -37.75
CA PRO A 98 6.41 19.68 -39.07
C PRO A 98 5.92 21.11 -39.28
N LYS A 99 6.49 21.74 -40.33
CA LYS A 99 6.22 23.12 -40.74
C LYS A 99 4.71 23.34 -40.67
N ALA A 100 4.27 24.20 -39.74
CA ALA A 100 2.86 24.56 -39.59
C ALA A 100 2.36 24.98 -40.97
N ALA A 101 1.52 24.15 -41.58
CA ALA A 101 0.76 24.59 -42.75
C ALA A 101 -0.01 25.80 -42.25
N ALA A 102 0.28 26.97 -42.84
CA ALA A 102 -0.40 28.20 -42.50
C ALA A 102 -1.89 27.90 -42.51
N ALA A 103 -2.52 27.92 -41.34
CA ALA A 103 -3.96 27.84 -41.25
C ALA A 103 -4.48 28.89 -42.21
N GLY A 104 -5.30 28.49 -43.19
CA GLY A 104 -5.97 29.46 -44.06
C GLY A 104 -6.63 30.53 -43.18
N ALA A 105 -6.92 31.72 -43.73
CA ALA A 105 -7.38 32.88 -42.97
C ALA A 105 -8.56 32.62 -41.99
N ASN A 106 -9.28 31.50 -42.14
CA ASN A 106 -10.41 31.08 -41.32
C ASN A 106 -10.19 29.77 -40.52
N GLY A 107 -8.97 29.22 -40.45
CA GLY A 107 -8.70 27.96 -39.76
C GLY A 107 -8.81 28.06 -38.23
N VAL A 108 -9.22 26.97 -37.58
CA VAL A 108 -9.17 26.79 -36.13
C VAL A 108 -7.91 25.99 -35.79
N THR A 109 -7.14 26.43 -34.80
CA THR A 109 -5.98 25.68 -34.28
C THR A 109 -5.87 25.96 -32.80
N VAL A 110 -5.61 24.94 -31.99
CA VAL A 110 -5.21 25.07 -30.59
C VAL A 110 -3.74 24.71 -30.48
N THR A 111 -2.92 25.67 -30.06
CA THR A 111 -1.47 25.52 -29.93
C THR A 111 -1.08 24.95 -28.56
N GLN A 112 0.14 24.40 -28.46
CA GLN A 112 0.68 23.95 -27.18
C GLN A 112 0.82 25.11 -26.17
N GLN A 113 1.29 26.28 -26.62
CA GLN A 113 1.41 27.47 -25.77
C GLN A 113 0.08 27.89 -25.16
N GLU A 114 -1.03 27.87 -25.92
CA GLU A 114 -2.35 28.21 -25.40
C GLU A 114 -2.82 27.25 -24.31
N LEU A 115 -2.44 25.97 -24.39
CA LEU A 115 -2.76 24.97 -23.37
C LEU A 115 -1.88 25.13 -22.14
N ASP A 116 -0.60 25.42 -22.31
CA ASP A 116 0.32 25.68 -21.21
C ASP A 116 -0.08 26.96 -20.46
N ASP A 117 -0.50 28.01 -21.16
CA ASP A 117 -1.05 29.24 -20.57
C ASP A 117 -2.39 28.98 -19.83
N LEU A 118 -3.22 28.07 -20.36
CA LEU A 118 -4.47 27.67 -19.73
C LEU A 118 -4.20 26.92 -18.42
N LEU A 119 -3.32 25.92 -18.44
CA LEU A 119 -2.97 25.13 -17.26
C LEU A 119 -2.15 25.94 -16.25
N GLY A 120 -1.31 26.88 -16.69
CA GLY A 120 -0.60 27.82 -15.83
C GLY A 120 -1.56 28.72 -15.04
N ARG A 121 -2.58 29.29 -15.70
CA ARG A 121 -3.65 30.05 -15.03
C ARG A 121 -4.47 29.18 -14.07
N HIS A 122 -4.79 27.94 -14.49
CA HIS A 122 -5.52 26.98 -13.65
C HIS A 122 -4.75 26.62 -12.36
N SER A 123 -3.44 26.40 -12.49
CA SER A 123 -2.52 26.13 -11.38
C SER A 123 -2.40 27.33 -10.44
N LYS A 124 -2.26 28.54 -11.00
CA LYS A 124 -2.24 29.78 -10.23
C LYS A 124 -3.54 29.99 -9.46
N ALA A 125 -4.69 29.73 -10.08
CA ALA A 125 -5.99 29.85 -9.42
C ALA A 125 -6.13 28.90 -8.22
N LEU A 126 -5.62 27.67 -8.32
CA LEU A 126 -5.58 26.75 -7.18
C LEU A 126 -4.68 27.29 -6.05
N THR A 127 -3.48 27.77 -6.40
CA THR A 127 -2.51 28.34 -5.45
C THR A 127 -3.05 29.57 -4.73
N ASP A 128 -3.68 30.48 -5.48
CA ASP A 128 -4.27 31.74 -4.98
C ASP A 128 -5.62 31.52 -4.29
N LYS A 129 -6.15 30.29 -4.31
CA LYS A 129 -7.48 29.92 -3.81
C LYS A 129 -8.61 30.73 -4.47
N ASP A 130 -8.47 30.99 -5.78
CA ASP A 130 -9.50 31.63 -6.61
C ASP A 130 -10.36 30.59 -7.33
N LEU A 131 -11.54 30.31 -6.76
CA LEU A 131 -12.50 29.36 -7.34
C LEU A 131 -13.03 29.83 -8.71
N THR A 132 -13.21 31.14 -8.91
CA THR A 132 -13.77 31.67 -10.16
C THR A 132 -12.76 31.49 -11.29
N ALA A 133 -11.50 31.84 -11.07
CA ALA A 133 -10.44 31.60 -12.04
C ALA A 133 -10.18 30.11 -12.28
N TYR A 134 -10.26 29.27 -11.24
CA TYR A 134 -10.09 27.81 -11.35
C TYR A 134 -11.19 27.18 -12.21
N LEU A 135 -12.43 27.68 -12.13
CA LEU A 135 -13.54 27.16 -12.92
C LEU A 135 -13.59 27.70 -14.36
N ALA A 136 -12.82 28.74 -14.68
CA ALA A 136 -12.91 29.45 -15.96
C ALA A 136 -12.71 28.57 -17.22
N PRO A 137 -11.87 27.51 -17.21
CA PRO A 137 -11.73 26.64 -18.39
C PRO A 137 -12.94 25.73 -18.65
N PHE A 138 -13.79 25.46 -17.65
CA PHE A 138 -14.84 24.45 -17.77
C PHE A 138 -16.14 25.05 -18.31
N ASP A 139 -16.84 24.27 -19.15
CA ASP A 139 -18.11 24.69 -19.73
C ASP A 139 -19.17 24.93 -18.62
N PRO A 140 -19.65 26.17 -18.43
CA PRO A 140 -20.59 26.51 -17.36
C PRO A 140 -21.99 25.92 -17.58
N THR A 141 -22.29 25.42 -18.77
CA THR A 141 -23.53 24.72 -19.09
C THR A 141 -23.52 23.28 -18.55
N SER A 142 -22.34 22.67 -18.40
CA SER A 142 -22.15 21.35 -17.80
C SER A 142 -22.15 21.43 -16.27
N LYS A 143 -23.35 21.44 -15.67
CA LYS A 143 -23.52 21.62 -14.21
C LYS A 143 -22.81 20.56 -13.38
N GLU A 144 -22.79 19.31 -13.85
CA GLU A 144 -22.10 18.20 -13.17
C GLU A 144 -20.58 18.39 -13.19
N LEU A 145 -20.02 18.81 -14.33
CA LEU A 145 -18.59 19.11 -14.44
C LEU A 145 -18.19 20.25 -13.50
N VAL A 146 -18.92 21.37 -13.53
CA VAL A 146 -18.66 22.51 -12.66
C VAL A 146 -18.75 22.11 -11.18
N ALA A 147 -19.76 21.32 -10.80
CA ALA A 147 -19.90 20.84 -9.43
C ALA A 147 -18.74 19.91 -9.02
N SER A 148 -18.33 19.00 -9.90
CA SER A 148 -17.19 18.10 -9.68
C SER A 148 -15.89 18.89 -9.48
N GLN A 149 -15.59 19.83 -10.36
CA GLN A 149 -14.40 20.69 -10.27
C GLN A 149 -14.43 21.62 -9.05
N THR A 150 -15.61 22.09 -8.65
CA THR A 150 -15.79 22.85 -7.40
C THR A 150 -15.45 22.00 -6.17
N ASN A 151 -15.88 20.73 -6.15
CA ASN A 151 -15.57 19.82 -5.04
C ASN A 151 -14.07 19.50 -5.00
N LEU A 152 -13.46 19.20 -6.16
CA LEU A 152 -12.03 18.98 -6.28
C LEU A 152 -11.23 20.16 -5.71
N PHE A 153 -11.54 21.38 -6.15
CA PHE A 153 -10.90 22.60 -5.65
C PHE A 153 -11.01 22.75 -4.12
N LYS A 154 -12.21 22.55 -3.57
CA LYS A 154 -12.45 22.64 -2.11
C LYS A 154 -11.70 21.56 -1.34
N ASN A 155 -11.65 20.34 -1.87
CA ASN A 155 -10.96 19.22 -1.25
C ASN A 155 -9.44 19.44 -1.26
N LEU A 156 -8.86 19.85 -2.40
CA LEU A 156 -7.44 20.19 -2.49
C LEU A 156 -7.05 21.32 -1.53
N GLY A 157 -7.93 22.31 -1.32
CA GLY A 157 -7.73 23.38 -0.34
C GLY A 157 -7.63 22.93 1.14
N LYS A 158 -7.98 21.67 1.45
CA LYS A 158 -7.83 21.08 2.81
C LYS A 158 -6.48 20.40 3.02
N LEU A 159 -5.73 20.17 1.94
CA LEU A 159 -4.49 19.39 1.95
C LEU A 159 -3.26 20.31 2.10
N PRO A 160 -2.16 19.83 2.71
CA PRO A 160 -0.94 20.61 2.90
C PRO A 160 -0.09 20.61 1.63
N LEU A 161 -0.56 21.23 0.55
CA LEU A 161 0.18 21.27 -0.72
C LEU A 161 1.33 22.29 -0.65
N SER A 162 2.57 21.83 -0.84
CA SER A 162 3.74 22.70 -1.08
C SER A 162 4.02 22.88 -2.58
N VAL A 163 3.61 21.91 -3.39
CA VAL A 163 3.57 21.97 -4.85
C VAL A 163 2.16 21.61 -5.30
N SER A 164 1.62 22.37 -6.25
CA SER A 164 0.32 22.11 -6.88
C SER A 164 0.27 22.74 -8.27
N GLU A 165 0.48 21.93 -9.30
CA GLU A 165 0.61 22.39 -10.68
C GLU A 165 -0.03 21.40 -11.64
N TYR A 166 -0.73 21.91 -12.65
CA TYR A 166 -1.24 21.14 -13.76
C TYR A 166 -0.33 21.33 -14.98
N ARG A 167 0.12 20.24 -15.60
CA ARG A 167 1.00 20.27 -16.78
C ARG A 167 0.43 19.42 -17.92
N THR A 168 0.70 19.84 -19.15
CA THR A 168 0.39 19.02 -20.33
C THR A 168 1.27 17.75 -20.32
N VAL A 169 0.65 16.58 -20.47
CA VAL A 169 1.37 15.31 -20.68
C VAL A 169 1.34 14.91 -22.16
N ALA A 170 0.14 14.77 -22.71
CA ALA A 170 -0.04 14.32 -24.09
C ALA A 170 -1.34 14.86 -24.68
N GLN A 171 -1.38 14.97 -26.00
CA GLN A 171 -2.56 15.33 -26.76
C GLN A 171 -2.97 14.17 -27.66
N GLN A 172 -4.26 13.89 -27.74
CA GLN A 172 -4.81 12.85 -28.61
C GLN A 172 -5.99 13.39 -29.41
N GLY A 173 -5.92 13.24 -30.73
CA GLY A 173 -6.93 13.73 -31.67
C GLY A 173 -6.49 14.97 -32.42
N ARG A 174 -7.44 15.59 -33.13
CA ARG A 174 -7.16 16.69 -34.06
C ARG A 174 -7.30 18.04 -33.35
N THR A 175 -6.21 18.79 -33.30
CA THR A 175 -6.13 20.12 -32.67
C THR A 175 -6.26 21.29 -33.67
N SER A 176 -6.37 20.99 -34.97
CA SER A 176 -6.54 21.99 -36.03
C SER A 176 -7.51 21.57 -37.12
N ASP A 177 -8.28 22.52 -37.66
CA ASP A 177 -9.14 22.34 -38.84
C ASP A 177 -9.01 23.56 -39.76
N SER A 178 -8.58 23.33 -41.00
CA SER A 178 -8.34 24.39 -42.00
C SER A 178 -9.61 24.96 -42.62
N PHE A 179 -10.76 24.29 -42.44
CA PHE A 179 -12.06 24.71 -42.98
C PHE A 179 -12.86 25.55 -41.98
N GLY A 180 -12.26 25.90 -40.83
CA GLY A 180 -12.90 26.72 -39.80
C GLY A 180 -13.90 25.96 -38.94
N ARG A 181 -13.97 24.63 -39.05
CA ARG A 181 -14.80 23.81 -38.16
C ARG A 181 -14.13 23.73 -36.79
N GLY A 182 -14.94 23.72 -35.73
CA GLY A 182 -14.42 23.53 -34.39
C GLY A 182 -13.61 22.24 -34.23
N VAL A 183 -12.73 22.23 -33.23
CA VAL A 183 -11.89 21.09 -32.86
C VAL A 183 -12.28 20.55 -31.50
N THR A 184 -12.27 19.22 -31.38
CA THR A 184 -12.46 18.50 -30.12
C THR A 184 -11.37 17.44 -30.00
N PHE A 185 -10.66 17.42 -28.88
CA PHE A 185 -9.56 16.49 -28.65
C PHE A 185 -9.42 16.15 -27.17
N GLN A 186 -8.62 15.14 -26.85
CA GLN A 186 -8.30 14.75 -25.49
C GLN A 186 -6.92 15.32 -25.11
N LEU A 187 -6.85 15.95 -23.94
CA LEU A 187 -5.62 16.44 -23.33
C LEU A 187 -5.38 15.64 -22.05
N ASP A 188 -4.31 14.86 -22.02
CA ASP A 188 -3.85 14.25 -20.78
C ASP A 188 -3.06 15.32 -19.99
N VAL A 189 -3.47 15.53 -18.75
CA VAL A 189 -2.98 16.56 -17.84
C VAL A 189 -2.47 15.88 -16.58
N SER A 190 -1.23 16.13 -16.19
CA SER A 190 -0.73 15.70 -14.88
C SER A 190 -1.04 16.76 -13.83
N PHE A 191 -1.52 16.34 -12.66
CA PHE A 191 -1.51 17.17 -11.47
C PHE A 191 -0.29 16.81 -10.63
N VAL A 192 0.76 17.60 -10.81
CA VAL A 192 2.00 17.52 -10.04
C VAL A 192 1.75 18.14 -8.67
N HIS A 193 1.92 17.35 -7.62
CA HIS A 193 1.70 17.81 -6.26
C HIS A 193 2.72 17.24 -5.29
N GLN A 194 2.91 17.94 -4.19
CA GLN A 194 3.71 17.47 -3.07
C GLN A 194 2.98 17.83 -1.77
N PHE A 195 2.76 16.84 -0.92
CA PHE A 195 2.27 17.10 0.42
C PHE A 195 3.43 17.42 1.36
N ASP A 196 3.42 18.65 1.90
CA ASP A 196 4.45 19.17 2.79
C ASP A 196 4.60 18.30 4.03
N GLY A 197 5.82 17.84 4.31
CA GLY A 197 6.14 16.94 5.42
C GLY A 197 5.83 15.46 5.20
N TYR A 198 5.25 15.07 4.05
CA TYR A 198 4.87 13.68 3.75
C TYR A 198 5.59 13.13 2.51
N ASP A 199 5.57 13.89 1.41
CA ASP A 199 6.24 13.51 0.17
C ASP A 199 7.68 14.08 0.14
N LEU A 200 8.66 13.26 -0.25
CA LEU A 200 10.06 13.65 -0.40
C LEU A 200 10.29 14.52 -1.63
N THR A 201 9.61 14.21 -2.73
CA THR A 201 9.67 14.97 -3.99
C THR A 201 8.26 15.06 -4.59
N PRO A 202 8.00 16.00 -5.51
CA PRO A 202 6.71 16.07 -6.18
C PRO A 202 6.38 14.76 -6.91
N VAL A 203 5.11 14.39 -6.84
CA VAL A 203 4.52 13.21 -7.48
C VAL A 203 3.36 13.66 -8.38
N ALA A 204 2.85 12.78 -9.23
CA ALA A 204 1.75 13.14 -10.13
C ALA A 204 0.65 12.08 -10.20
N GLU A 205 -0.58 12.55 -10.41
CA GLU A 205 -1.69 11.75 -10.93
C GLU A 205 -2.18 12.37 -12.24
N TRP A 206 -2.81 11.57 -13.12
CA TRP A 206 -3.18 12.05 -14.45
C TRP A 206 -4.69 12.12 -14.67
N TYR A 207 -5.10 13.24 -15.22
CA TYR A 207 -6.44 13.55 -15.69
C TYR A 207 -6.48 13.55 -17.22
N ARG A 208 -7.65 13.31 -17.77
CA ARG A 208 -7.95 13.47 -19.20
C ARG A 208 -9.05 14.51 -19.36
N TRP A 209 -8.73 15.59 -20.04
CA TRP A 209 -9.65 16.69 -20.33
C TRP A 209 -10.14 16.57 -21.77
N THR A 210 -11.45 16.62 -21.98
CA THR A 210 -12.03 16.80 -23.32
C THR A 210 -12.08 18.30 -23.61
N VAL A 211 -11.25 18.74 -24.55
CA VAL A 211 -11.05 20.14 -24.90
C VAL A 211 -11.76 20.46 -26.21
N VAL A 212 -12.47 21.58 -26.26
CA VAL A 212 -13.23 22.05 -27.41
C VAL A 212 -12.86 23.51 -27.73
N ARG A 213 -12.67 23.81 -29.01
CA ARG A 213 -12.70 25.17 -29.56
C ARG A 213 -13.66 25.20 -30.74
N GLU A 214 -14.79 25.88 -30.60
CA GLU A 214 -15.91 25.82 -31.55
C GLU A 214 -15.65 26.56 -32.87
N SER A 215 -14.87 27.65 -32.81
CA SER A 215 -14.49 28.48 -33.96
C SER A 215 -13.15 29.18 -33.68
N ARG A 216 -12.61 29.92 -34.65
CA ARG A 216 -11.28 30.56 -34.57
C ARG A 216 -11.16 31.50 -33.36
N ASP A 217 -12.19 32.30 -33.12
CA ASP A 217 -12.20 33.33 -32.07
C ASP A 217 -12.91 32.88 -30.78
N ALA A 218 -13.42 31.63 -30.76
CA ALA A 218 -14.04 31.07 -29.56
C ALA A 218 -12.97 30.71 -28.51
N PRO A 219 -13.24 30.94 -27.21
CA PRO A 219 -12.36 30.49 -26.16
C PRO A 219 -12.29 28.96 -26.13
N ILE A 220 -11.17 28.45 -25.62
CA ILE A 220 -11.05 27.02 -25.29
C ILE A 220 -11.99 26.71 -24.13
N LYS A 221 -12.74 25.61 -24.24
CA LYS A 221 -13.58 25.08 -23.16
C LYS A 221 -13.23 23.63 -22.89
N VAL A 222 -13.34 23.22 -21.64
CA VAL A 222 -13.26 21.83 -21.19
C VAL A 222 -14.66 21.32 -20.91
N THR A 223 -15.07 20.25 -21.58
CA THR A 223 -16.44 19.72 -21.51
C THR A 223 -16.55 18.42 -20.72
N ALA A 224 -15.43 17.74 -20.45
CA ALA A 224 -15.35 16.58 -19.57
C ALA A 224 -13.96 16.43 -18.95
N VAL A 225 -13.91 15.86 -17.74
CA VAL A 225 -12.68 15.49 -17.04
C VAL A 225 -12.82 14.07 -16.49
N THR A 226 -11.87 13.19 -16.78
CA THR A 226 -11.76 11.83 -16.24
C THR A 226 -10.31 11.55 -15.82
N GLY A 227 -10.00 10.34 -15.35
CA GLY A 227 -8.59 9.91 -15.22
C GLY A 227 -7.98 9.55 -16.58
N ALA A 228 -6.68 9.80 -16.76
CA ALA A 228 -5.94 9.45 -17.97
C ALA A 228 -5.15 8.13 -17.82
N PRO A 229 -5.11 7.26 -18.84
CA PRO A 229 -4.37 6.02 -18.84
C PRO A 229 -2.85 6.23 -18.96
N ALA A 230 -2.06 5.23 -18.56
CA ALA A 230 -0.62 5.20 -18.82
C ALA A 230 -0.32 5.00 -20.32
N ALA A 231 0.77 5.60 -20.82
CA ALA A 231 1.28 5.30 -22.15
C ALA A 231 1.94 3.91 -22.13
N LEU A 232 1.27 2.91 -22.72
CA LEU A 232 1.64 1.48 -22.78
C LEU A 232 1.51 0.72 -21.45
N GLY A 233 0.35 0.10 -21.20
CA GLY A 233 0.15 -0.83 -20.08
C GLY A 233 -1.32 -1.08 -19.74
N SER A 234 -1.62 -2.21 -19.10
CA SER A 234 -2.95 -2.77 -18.76
C SER A 234 -3.82 -1.94 -17.80
N SER A 235 -3.49 -0.66 -17.57
CA SER A 235 -4.21 0.26 -16.68
C SER A 235 -5.39 0.96 -17.37
N LYS A 236 -6.35 1.42 -16.56
CA LYS A 236 -7.33 2.45 -16.95
C LYS A 236 -6.85 3.88 -16.64
N THR A 237 -6.02 4.09 -15.61
CA THR A 237 -5.64 5.43 -15.09
C THR A 237 -4.25 5.46 -14.43
N VAL A 238 -3.62 6.63 -14.30
CA VAL A 238 -2.35 6.84 -13.57
C VAL A 238 -2.63 7.52 -12.22
N TYR A 239 -2.54 6.75 -11.13
CA TYR A 239 -2.74 7.20 -9.74
C TYR A 239 -4.06 7.93 -9.44
N HIS A 240 -5.03 7.85 -10.36
CA HIS A 240 -6.34 8.46 -10.25
C HIS A 240 -7.42 7.39 -10.06
N PRO A 241 -8.48 7.63 -9.25
CA PRO A 241 -8.71 8.85 -8.45
C PRO A 241 -8.00 8.86 -7.09
N GLY A 242 -7.70 10.05 -6.58
CA GLY A 242 -7.47 10.28 -5.16
C GLY A 242 -8.77 10.49 -4.36
N PRO A 243 -8.71 10.52 -3.02
CA PRO A 243 -9.81 10.90 -2.14
C PRO A 243 -10.51 12.21 -2.53
N TRP A 244 -9.72 13.19 -2.96
CA TRP A 244 -10.17 14.54 -3.32
C TRP A 244 -10.97 14.57 -4.63
N ASP A 245 -10.78 13.60 -5.52
CA ASP A 245 -11.60 13.41 -6.72
C ASP A 245 -12.86 12.61 -6.42
N LYS A 246 -12.71 11.55 -5.62
CA LYS A 246 -13.72 10.51 -5.47
C LYS A 246 -14.91 10.98 -4.63
N TRP A 247 -14.65 11.69 -3.54
CA TRP A 247 -15.67 12.06 -2.57
C TRP A 247 -16.05 13.52 -2.71
N ARG A 248 -17.36 13.81 -2.57
CA ARG A 248 -17.89 15.18 -2.64
C ARG A 248 -17.22 16.11 -1.63
N ASP A 249 -16.93 15.58 -0.44
CA ASP A 249 -16.28 16.31 0.62
C ASP A 249 -15.37 15.36 1.40
N ILE A 250 -14.13 15.77 1.66
CA ILE A 250 -13.18 14.99 2.46
C ILE A 250 -13.07 15.51 3.90
N HIS A 251 -12.79 14.61 4.82
CA HIS A 251 -12.32 14.94 6.17
C HIS A 251 -10.83 14.62 6.30
N VAL A 252 -10.11 15.47 7.01
CA VAL A 252 -8.65 15.36 7.19
C VAL A 252 -8.33 15.41 8.67
N GLU A 253 -7.63 14.41 9.18
CA GLU A 253 -6.98 14.43 10.49
C GLU A 253 -5.46 14.50 10.30
N ARG A 254 -4.81 15.43 11.00
CA ARG A 254 -3.35 15.60 10.96
C ARG A 254 -2.76 15.27 12.31
N THR A 255 -1.72 14.46 12.31
CA THR A 255 -0.85 14.22 13.47
C THR A 255 0.57 14.71 13.14
N ALA A 256 1.54 14.44 14.02
CA ALA A 256 2.93 14.80 13.76
C ALA A 256 3.48 14.13 12.49
N HIS A 257 3.09 12.88 12.22
CA HIS A 257 3.63 12.10 11.11
C HIS A 257 2.57 11.49 10.19
N THR A 258 1.27 11.75 10.38
CA THR A 258 0.21 11.23 9.51
C THR A 258 -0.71 12.32 8.96
N LEU A 259 -1.08 12.16 7.69
CA LEU A 259 -2.16 12.86 7.02
C LEU A 259 -3.26 11.85 6.71
N VAL A 260 -4.25 11.73 7.59
CA VAL A 260 -5.38 10.81 7.40
C VAL A 260 -6.49 11.51 6.63
N ILE A 261 -6.84 10.97 5.46
CA ILE A 261 -7.86 11.50 4.55
C ILE A 261 -8.99 10.48 4.42
N THR A 262 -10.24 10.92 4.46
CA THR A 262 -11.40 10.04 4.27
C THR A 262 -12.60 10.80 3.73
N ASP A 263 -13.66 10.09 3.34
CA ASP A 263 -14.97 10.70 3.08
C ASP A 263 -15.44 11.45 4.34
N ALA A 264 -15.98 12.66 4.20
CA ALA A 264 -16.46 13.43 5.35
C ALA A 264 -17.43 12.67 6.28
N ARG A 265 -18.17 11.70 5.74
CA ARG A 265 -19.07 10.81 6.50
C ARG A 265 -18.34 9.84 7.44
N MET A 266 -17.03 9.71 7.31
CA MET A 266 -16.15 8.85 8.11
C MET A 266 -15.27 9.63 9.09
N ALA A 267 -15.59 10.91 9.37
CA ALA A 267 -14.83 11.74 10.29
C ALA A 267 -14.65 11.11 11.69
N THR A 268 -15.65 10.37 12.18
CA THR A 268 -15.57 9.67 13.47
C THR A 268 -14.53 8.55 13.44
N GLU A 269 -14.47 7.76 12.38
CA GLU A 269 -13.45 6.73 12.18
C GLU A 269 -12.06 7.34 12.04
N ALA A 270 -11.92 8.43 11.28
CA ALA A 270 -10.64 9.14 11.15
C ALA A 270 -10.13 9.63 12.52
N LYS A 271 -10.97 10.30 13.31
CA LYS A 271 -10.60 10.73 14.68
C LYS A 271 -10.20 9.58 15.58
N ARG A 272 -10.88 8.44 15.45
CA ARG A 272 -10.59 7.25 16.25
C ARG A 272 -9.26 6.62 15.89
N TYR A 273 -8.91 6.55 14.60
CA TYR A 273 -7.75 5.79 14.13
C TYR A 273 -6.51 6.63 13.85
N ALA A 274 -6.62 7.95 13.68
CA ALA A 274 -5.45 8.82 13.49
C ALA A 274 -4.42 8.70 14.65
N PRO A 275 -4.81 8.68 15.95
CA PRO A 275 -3.85 8.44 17.03
C PRO A 275 -3.20 7.04 17.00
N VAL A 276 -3.91 6.03 16.47
CA VAL A 276 -3.38 4.66 16.35
C VAL A 276 -2.35 4.59 15.22
N ALA A 277 -2.65 5.23 14.09
CA ALA A 277 -1.72 5.35 12.97
C ALA A 277 -0.45 6.12 13.38
N GLU A 278 -0.60 7.25 14.09
CA GLU A 278 0.54 8.01 14.62
C GLU A 278 1.43 7.16 15.56
N ALA A 279 0.82 6.39 16.47
CA ALA A 279 1.59 5.51 17.34
C ALA A 279 2.35 4.44 16.55
N ALA A 280 1.73 3.87 15.52
CA ALA A 280 2.37 2.91 14.62
C ALA A 280 3.57 3.54 13.87
N VAL A 281 3.43 4.76 13.35
CA VAL A 281 4.54 5.48 12.70
C VAL A 281 5.70 5.70 13.66
N ARG A 282 5.42 6.13 14.90
CA ARG A 282 6.47 6.34 15.91
C ARG A 282 7.21 5.06 16.25
N ASP A 283 6.50 3.96 16.42
CA ASP A 283 7.10 2.64 16.69
C ASP A 283 8.01 2.21 15.53
N ASP A 284 7.55 2.38 14.30
CA ASP A 284 8.27 1.93 13.11
C ASP A 284 9.46 2.84 12.78
N PHE A 285 9.34 4.16 12.95
CA PHE A 285 10.47 5.09 12.86
C PHE A 285 11.53 4.82 13.92
N ALA A 286 11.14 4.54 15.17
CA ALA A 286 12.10 4.20 16.22
C ALA A 286 12.87 2.92 15.89
N ALA A 287 12.19 1.90 15.37
CA ALA A 287 12.83 0.67 14.92
C ALA A 287 13.77 0.90 13.73
N TRP A 288 13.32 1.67 12.73
CA TRP A 288 14.10 2.02 11.55
C TRP A 288 15.38 2.77 11.90
N GLN A 289 15.27 3.78 12.76
CA GLN A 289 16.41 4.56 13.25
C GLN A 289 17.39 3.68 14.02
N ALA A 290 16.90 2.80 14.89
CA ALA A 290 17.74 1.85 15.63
C ALA A 290 18.45 0.84 14.70
N GLY A 291 17.85 0.52 13.55
CA GLY A 291 18.44 -0.32 12.52
C GLY A 291 19.68 0.28 11.84
N GLY A 292 19.87 1.60 11.95
CA GLY A 292 21.04 2.30 11.42
C GLY A 292 21.09 2.38 9.90
N VAL A 293 19.95 2.27 9.22
CA VAL A 293 19.86 2.49 7.77
C VAL A 293 19.88 3.99 7.49
N THR A 294 20.82 4.41 6.66
CA THR A 294 20.91 5.79 6.17
C THR A 294 20.25 5.90 4.81
N GLY A 295 19.44 6.93 4.59
CA GLY A 295 18.81 7.16 3.29
C GLY A 295 17.71 8.21 3.36
N ASN A 296 17.04 8.42 2.23
CA ASN A 296 15.88 9.29 2.14
C ASN A 296 14.67 8.57 2.75
N THR A 297 14.44 8.79 4.03
CA THR A 297 13.26 8.27 4.75
C THR A 297 12.15 9.32 4.78
N PRO A 298 10.89 8.95 4.50
CA PRO A 298 9.75 9.86 4.65
C PRO A 298 9.68 10.42 6.08
N LYS A 299 9.21 11.67 6.21
CA LYS A 299 8.96 12.29 7.52
C LYS A 299 7.54 12.04 8.03
N GLY A 300 6.66 11.55 7.17
CA GLY A 300 5.29 11.21 7.50
C GLY A 300 4.62 10.44 6.36
N PHE A 301 3.39 10.00 6.59
CA PHE A 301 2.64 9.16 5.65
C PHE A 301 1.23 9.68 5.38
N VAL A 302 0.79 9.51 4.15
CA VAL A 302 -0.56 9.84 3.69
C VAL A 302 -1.43 8.59 3.73
N ILE A 303 -2.50 8.62 4.51
CA ILE A 303 -3.34 7.45 4.79
C ILE A 303 -4.78 7.76 4.40
N SER A 304 -5.35 6.98 3.50
CA SER A 304 -6.76 7.03 3.12
C SER A 304 -7.55 5.95 3.85
N LEU A 305 -8.49 6.35 4.70
CA LEU A 305 -9.42 5.39 5.31
C LEU A 305 -10.67 5.24 4.43
N VAL A 306 -11.02 4.00 4.12
CA VAL A 306 -12.17 3.67 3.26
C VAL A 306 -13.09 2.66 3.94
N LYS A 307 -14.31 2.50 3.42
CA LYS A 307 -15.23 1.43 3.82
C LYS A 307 -15.47 0.49 2.65
N GLY A 308 -14.89 -0.70 2.74
CA GLY A 308 -15.08 -1.80 1.81
C GLY A 308 -14.07 -1.84 0.66
N LYS A 309 -13.88 -3.06 0.14
CA LYS A 309 -12.92 -3.40 -0.92
C LYS A 309 -13.13 -2.63 -2.22
N LYS A 310 -14.36 -2.19 -2.52
CA LYS A 310 -14.64 -1.37 -3.72
C LYS A 310 -13.90 -0.03 -3.67
N ASP A 311 -13.92 0.63 -2.53
CA ASP A 311 -13.25 1.93 -2.38
C ASP A 311 -11.74 1.74 -2.26
N LEU A 312 -11.30 0.72 -1.51
CA LEU A 312 -9.89 0.36 -1.42
C LEU A 312 -9.29 0.04 -2.81
N GLY A 313 -10.02 -0.71 -3.63
CA GLY A 313 -9.63 -1.06 -5.00
C GLY A 313 -9.76 0.06 -6.03
N SER A 314 -10.21 1.24 -5.63
CA SER A 314 -10.41 2.37 -6.55
C SER A 314 -9.39 3.48 -6.41
N LEU A 315 -8.84 3.70 -5.21
CA LEU A 315 -7.97 4.83 -4.94
C LEU A 315 -6.54 4.60 -5.44
N TYR A 316 -5.96 5.62 -6.07
CA TYR A 316 -4.56 5.69 -6.50
C TYR A 316 -4.09 4.56 -7.45
N ARG A 317 -5.02 3.88 -8.12
CA ARG A 317 -4.66 2.66 -8.87
C ARG A 317 -3.98 2.97 -10.20
N ILE A 318 -3.02 2.11 -10.52
CA ILE A 318 -2.33 2.03 -11.80
C ILE A 318 -2.58 0.71 -12.53
N ASN A 319 -3.36 -0.21 -11.96
CA ASN A 319 -3.72 -1.51 -12.57
C ASN A 319 -5.13 -1.95 -12.17
N LYS A 320 -5.77 -2.80 -12.99
CA LYS A 320 -7.05 -3.44 -12.64
C LYS A 320 -6.78 -4.70 -11.82
N GLU A 321 -6.99 -4.62 -10.51
CA GLU A 321 -6.83 -5.77 -9.63
C GLU A 321 -8.09 -6.01 -8.80
N LYS A 322 -8.38 -7.28 -8.52
CA LYS A 322 -9.42 -7.63 -7.56
C LYS A 322 -8.84 -7.45 -6.17
N THR A 323 -9.36 -6.48 -5.45
CA THR A 323 -8.97 -6.21 -4.07
C THR A 323 -9.41 -7.33 -3.12
N THR A 324 -8.45 -7.99 -2.49
CA THR A 324 -8.65 -8.99 -1.44
C THR A 324 -7.99 -8.58 -0.11
N GLU A 325 -7.06 -7.63 -0.17
CA GLU A 325 -6.33 -7.03 0.93
C GLU A 325 -7.18 -6.14 1.84
N SER A 326 -6.71 -5.91 3.07
CA SER A 326 -7.33 -5.00 4.06
C SER A 326 -6.66 -3.63 4.12
N GLY A 327 -5.44 -3.54 3.60
CA GLY A 327 -4.66 -2.34 3.42
C GLY A 327 -3.80 -2.49 2.17
N VAL A 328 -3.37 -1.36 1.60
CA VAL A 328 -2.36 -1.34 0.55
C VAL A 328 -1.51 -0.09 0.67
N SER A 329 -0.21 -0.23 0.48
CA SER A 329 0.74 0.88 0.34
C SER A 329 1.14 1.03 -1.13
N ILE A 330 0.90 2.21 -1.70
CA ILE A 330 1.16 2.49 -3.12
C ILE A 330 2.30 3.50 -3.22
N GLY A 331 3.42 3.09 -3.82
CA GLY A 331 4.52 3.99 -4.15
C GLY A 331 4.13 4.96 -5.27
N MET A 332 4.36 6.25 -5.05
CA MET A 332 4.11 7.31 -6.00
C MET A 332 5.41 7.68 -6.70
N VAL A 333 5.46 7.48 -8.02
CA VAL A 333 6.66 7.82 -8.82
C VAL A 333 6.94 9.33 -8.74
N SER A 334 8.20 9.67 -8.48
CA SER A 334 8.67 11.05 -8.47
C SER A 334 8.63 11.65 -9.86
N THR A 335 8.15 12.89 -9.98
CA THR A 335 8.30 13.67 -11.22
C THR A 335 9.71 14.20 -11.42
N GLU A 336 10.57 14.10 -10.40
CA GLU A 336 11.96 14.57 -10.39
C GLU A 336 12.96 13.41 -10.23
N ALA A 337 12.53 12.16 -10.50
CA ALA A 337 13.29 10.94 -10.20
C ALA A 337 14.77 11.01 -10.60
N LYS A 338 15.03 11.40 -11.85
CA LYS A 338 16.40 11.54 -12.40
C LYS A 338 17.23 12.65 -11.76
N GLN A 339 16.57 13.74 -11.36
CA GLN A 339 17.25 14.93 -10.84
C GLN A 339 17.63 14.76 -9.37
N LYS A 340 16.81 14.02 -8.62
CA LYS A 340 16.98 13.80 -7.18
C LYS A 340 17.52 12.42 -6.82
N ASN A 341 17.61 11.51 -7.79
CA ASN A 341 17.93 10.10 -7.58
C ASN A 341 16.98 9.46 -6.55
N ILE A 342 15.67 9.71 -6.72
CA ILE A 342 14.57 9.23 -5.87
C ILE A 342 13.44 8.80 -6.80
N ASP A 343 13.31 7.50 -7.08
CA ASP A 343 12.28 7.03 -8.01
C ASP A 343 10.87 7.11 -7.42
N ILE A 344 10.76 6.87 -6.12
CA ILE A 344 9.51 6.95 -5.37
C ILE A 344 9.52 8.22 -4.50
N GLY A 345 8.78 9.23 -4.95
CA GLY A 345 8.71 10.53 -4.30
C GLY A 345 7.84 10.57 -3.04
N GLY A 346 6.94 9.59 -2.88
CA GLY A 346 6.09 9.45 -1.71
C GLY A 346 5.25 8.18 -1.78
N SER A 347 4.33 8.02 -0.83
CA SER A 347 3.42 6.87 -0.82
C SER A 347 1.98 7.26 -0.47
N ARG A 348 1.03 6.41 -0.87
CA ARG A 348 -0.39 6.52 -0.52
C ARG A 348 -0.83 5.20 0.09
N ILE A 349 -1.14 5.22 1.38
CA ILE A 349 -1.66 4.06 2.10
C ILE A 349 -3.18 4.11 2.04
N VAL A 350 -3.85 2.99 1.75
CA VAL A 350 -5.31 2.89 1.76
C VAL A 350 -5.73 1.74 2.67
N ILE A 351 -6.59 1.98 3.66
CA ILE A 351 -6.99 0.97 4.65
C ILE A 351 -8.50 0.86 4.74
N ASP A 352 -9.00 -0.37 4.63
CA ASP A 352 -10.42 -0.71 4.78
C ASP A 352 -10.79 -0.89 6.25
N VAL A 353 -11.36 0.16 6.85
CA VAL A 353 -11.78 0.14 8.25
C VAL A 353 -13.08 -0.64 8.49
N ALA A 354 -13.70 -1.19 7.44
CA ALA A 354 -14.82 -2.11 7.57
C ALA A 354 -14.38 -3.58 7.76
N ASP A 355 -13.10 -3.91 7.52
CA ASP A 355 -12.59 -5.26 7.66
C ASP A 355 -12.51 -5.68 9.13
N ARG A 356 -13.40 -6.59 9.54
CA ARG A 356 -13.50 -7.03 10.94
C ARG A 356 -12.34 -7.91 11.40
N SER A 357 -11.48 -8.36 10.50
CA SER A 357 -10.28 -9.10 10.89
C SER A 357 -9.23 -8.21 11.57
N PHE A 358 -9.34 -6.88 11.40
CA PHE A 358 -8.50 -5.88 12.06
C PHE A 358 -9.30 -4.84 12.86
N PHE A 359 -10.54 -4.55 12.45
CA PHE A 359 -11.36 -3.47 13.05
C PHE A 359 -12.62 -4.00 13.74
N ALA A 360 -12.50 -5.16 14.41
CA ALA A 360 -13.56 -5.66 15.28
C ALA A 360 -13.84 -4.68 16.44
N PRO A 361 -15.11 -4.50 16.87
CA PRO A 361 -15.42 -3.65 18.01
C PRO A 361 -14.63 -4.06 19.26
N GLY A 362 -13.94 -3.11 19.88
CA GLY A 362 -13.11 -3.33 21.07
C GLY A 362 -11.69 -3.84 20.80
N ASP A 363 -11.38 -4.25 19.56
CA ASP A 363 -10.03 -4.65 19.19
C ASP A 363 -9.09 -3.43 19.12
N LYS A 364 -7.97 -3.52 19.83
CA LYS A 364 -6.89 -2.53 19.85
C LYS A 364 -5.63 -3.05 19.17
N ARG A 365 -5.50 -4.36 19.01
CA ARG A 365 -4.32 -5.02 18.41
C ARG A 365 -4.43 -5.00 16.89
N GLY A 366 -5.57 -5.41 16.35
CA GLY A 366 -5.81 -5.47 14.91
C GLY A 366 -5.52 -4.15 14.17
N PRO A 367 -6.02 -2.99 14.63
CA PRO A 367 -5.74 -1.72 13.94
C PRO A 367 -4.24 -1.38 13.95
N ARG A 368 -3.56 -1.59 15.08
CA ARG A 368 -2.11 -1.37 15.18
C ARG A 368 -1.33 -2.31 14.25
N GLU A 369 -1.72 -3.57 14.18
CA GLU A 369 -1.10 -4.58 13.31
C GLU A 369 -1.13 -4.13 11.84
N ILE A 370 -2.31 -3.78 11.31
CA ILE A 370 -2.44 -3.38 9.90
C ILE A 370 -1.75 -2.04 9.61
N PHE A 371 -1.83 -1.06 10.52
CA PHE A 371 -1.11 0.22 10.31
C PHE A 371 0.39 0.00 10.21
N ARG A 372 1.00 -0.73 11.16
CA ARG A 372 2.44 -1.01 11.13
C ARG A 372 2.85 -1.81 9.89
N HIS A 373 2.02 -2.74 9.44
CA HIS A 373 2.26 -3.50 8.23
C HIS A 373 2.34 -2.59 6.98
N GLU A 374 1.31 -1.77 6.73
CA GLU A 374 1.30 -0.89 5.56
C GLU A 374 2.34 0.23 5.63
N LEU A 375 2.62 0.71 6.85
CA LEU A 375 3.67 1.70 7.09
C LEU A 375 5.06 1.14 6.80
N ALA A 376 5.32 -0.13 7.14
CA ALA A 376 6.59 -0.78 6.82
C ALA A 376 6.85 -0.81 5.31
N HIS A 377 5.83 -1.10 4.48
CA HIS A 377 5.94 -1.00 3.01
C HIS A 377 6.30 0.42 2.58
N SER A 378 5.59 1.43 3.09
CA SER A 378 5.83 2.84 2.75
C SER A 378 7.18 3.36 3.23
N LEU A 379 7.69 2.85 4.34
CA LEU A 379 8.95 3.26 4.95
C LEU A 379 10.16 2.94 4.06
N VAL A 380 10.12 1.81 3.36
CA VAL A 380 11.20 1.35 2.47
C VAL A 380 10.97 1.71 1.00
N ALA A 381 9.75 2.12 0.62
CA ALA A 381 9.41 2.42 -0.76
C ALA A 381 10.32 3.47 -1.40
N THR A 382 10.77 4.47 -0.64
CA THR A 382 11.62 5.57 -1.12
C THR A 382 13.09 5.18 -1.31
N LEU A 383 13.49 4.00 -0.82
CA LEU A 383 14.81 3.43 -1.08
C LEU A 383 14.85 2.69 -2.42
N GLN A 384 13.68 2.49 -3.04
CA GLN A 384 13.57 1.74 -4.27
C GLN A 384 14.36 2.44 -5.39
N ASP A 385 15.28 1.67 -5.96
CA ASP A 385 15.98 2.00 -7.19
C ASP A 385 15.33 1.20 -8.33
N ALA A 386 14.43 1.86 -9.06
CA ALA A 386 13.64 1.26 -10.12
C ALA A 386 14.47 0.92 -11.37
N ASP A 387 15.58 1.64 -11.59
CA ASP A 387 16.50 1.39 -12.71
C ASP A 387 17.32 0.09 -12.51
N ASN A 388 17.54 -0.31 -11.26
CA ASN A 388 18.27 -1.52 -10.90
C ASN A 388 17.40 -2.76 -10.62
N LEU A 389 16.08 -2.67 -10.84
CA LEU A 389 15.18 -3.83 -10.76
C LEU A 389 15.01 -4.45 -12.14
N ASP A 390 15.27 -5.77 -12.25
CA ASP A 390 15.10 -6.49 -13.50
C ASP A 390 13.60 -6.57 -13.86
N LEU A 391 13.28 -6.47 -15.16
CA LEU A 391 11.93 -6.53 -15.70
C LEU A 391 11.20 -7.84 -15.37
N PHE A 392 11.95 -8.88 -15.00
CA PHE A 392 11.45 -10.22 -14.66
C PHE A 392 11.60 -10.58 -13.18
N ASP A 393 12.28 -9.75 -12.37
CA ASP A 393 12.63 -10.09 -10.98
C ASP A 393 12.57 -8.84 -10.06
N GLY A 394 11.35 -8.46 -9.69
CA GLY A 394 11.13 -7.49 -8.60
C GLY A 394 11.60 -8.06 -7.24
N ILE A 395 11.64 -7.21 -6.21
CA ILE A 395 12.06 -7.64 -4.86
C ILE A 395 11.26 -8.86 -4.42
N GLU A 396 11.94 -9.88 -3.87
CA GLU A 396 11.30 -11.13 -3.51
C GLU A 396 10.22 -10.90 -2.45
N ASN A 397 9.02 -11.45 -2.66
CA ASN A 397 7.85 -11.24 -1.79
C ASN A 397 8.11 -11.71 -0.35
N TRP A 398 8.96 -12.72 -0.13
CA TRP A 398 9.33 -13.14 1.22
C TRP A 398 10.11 -12.05 1.99
N ILE A 399 10.75 -11.12 1.28
CA ILE A 399 11.44 -9.95 1.83
C ILE A 399 10.43 -8.81 2.02
N VAL A 400 9.66 -8.48 0.98
CA VAL A 400 8.66 -7.40 1.01
C VAL A 400 7.63 -7.63 2.11
N GLU A 401 6.91 -8.75 2.03
CA GLU A 401 5.85 -9.08 2.98
C GLU A 401 6.40 -9.59 4.31
N GLY A 402 7.57 -10.25 4.28
CA GLY A 402 8.23 -10.67 5.50
C GLY A 402 8.63 -9.50 6.38
N PHE A 403 9.18 -8.43 5.79
CA PHE A 403 9.53 -7.21 6.53
C PHE A 403 8.30 -6.52 7.10
N ALA A 404 7.21 -6.41 6.33
CA ALA A 404 5.97 -5.83 6.81
C ALA A 404 5.31 -6.65 7.94
N GLU A 405 5.34 -7.98 7.87
CA GLU A 405 4.87 -8.85 8.95
C GLU A 405 5.78 -8.78 10.19
N TYR A 406 7.10 -8.71 10.00
CA TYR A 406 8.06 -8.50 11.09
C TYR A 406 7.81 -7.19 11.81
N MET A 407 7.66 -6.09 11.06
CA MET A 407 7.39 -4.78 11.63
C MET A 407 6.06 -4.78 12.38
N SER A 408 4.99 -5.35 11.83
CA SER A 408 3.68 -5.39 12.51
C SER A 408 3.70 -6.14 13.84
N HIS A 409 4.54 -7.19 13.96
CA HIS A 409 4.68 -8.02 15.16
C HIS A 409 5.96 -7.74 15.98
N ARG A 410 6.75 -6.73 15.61
CA ARG A 410 8.03 -6.44 16.26
C ARG A 410 7.87 -6.28 17.77
N GLY A 411 8.65 -7.03 18.54
CA GLY A 411 8.60 -7.06 20.00
C GLY A 411 7.60 -8.08 20.57
N GLU A 412 6.92 -8.85 19.73
CA GLU A 412 5.98 -9.90 20.12
C GLU A 412 6.52 -11.28 19.71
N PRO A 413 6.13 -12.36 20.40
CA PRO A 413 6.49 -13.72 19.98
C PRO A 413 5.83 -14.07 18.63
N LEU A 414 6.46 -14.93 17.83
CA LEU A 414 5.90 -15.41 16.55
C LEU A 414 4.48 -15.97 16.68
N SER A 415 4.12 -16.56 17.84
CA SER A 415 2.77 -17.07 18.11
C SER A 415 1.69 -16.01 18.16
N ALA A 416 2.06 -14.72 18.26
CA ALA A 416 1.13 -13.61 18.25
C ALA A 416 0.52 -13.39 16.85
N SER A 417 1.22 -13.81 15.79
CA SER A 417 0.64 -13.81 14.44
C SER A 417 -0.46 -14.86 14.30
N ARG A 418 -1.62 -14.43 13.78
CA ARG A 418 -2.77 -15.30 13.47
C ARG A 418 -2.45 -16.41 12.47
N ARG A 419 -1.35 -16.27 11.72
CA ARG A 419 -0.91 -17.24 10.69
C ARG A 419 -0.13 -18.41 11.29
N THR A 420 0.44 -18.23 12.48
CA THR A 420 1.41 -19.19 13.06
C THR A 420 0.82 -20.56 13.37
N ALA A 421 -0.40 -20.63 13.92
CA ALA A 421 -0.99 -21.91 14.29
C ALA A 421 -1.21 -22.84 13.08
N GLN A 422 -1.77 -22.29 11.99
CA GLN A 422 -1.99 -23.03 10.75
C GLN A 422 -0.67 -23.40 10.07
N ALA A 423 0.29 -22.47 10.03
CA ALA A 423 1.59 -22.69 9.42
C ALA A 423 2.37 -23.82 10.10
N ARG A 424 2.38 -23.86 11.43
CA ARG A 424 3.02 -24.95 12.19
C ARG A 424 2.43 -26.32 11.86
N THR A 425 1.12 -26.39 11.63
CA THR A 425 0.45 -27.64 11.21
C THR A 425 0.91 -28.09 9.82
N LEU A 426 1.04 -27.16 8.86
CA LEU A 426 1.54 -27.47 7.51
C LEU A 426 2.99 -27.96 7.51
N VAL A 427 3.84 -27.36 8.36
CA VAL A 427 5.23 -27.80 8.51
C VAL A 427 5.29 -29.20 9.12
N ARG A 428 4.52 -29.48 10.18
CA ARG A 428 4.47 -30.80 10.83
C ARG A 428 3.92 -31.90 9.92
N SER A 429 2.99 -31.58 9.01
CA SER A 429 2.45 -32.56 8.07
C SER A 429 3.39 -32.87 6.90
N GLY A 430 4.59 -32.28 6.85
CA GLY A 430 5.57 -32.49 5.79
C GLY A 430 5.21 -31.81 4.46
N GLY A 431 4.26 -30.88 4.46
CA GLY A 431 3.76 -30.23 3.23
C GLY A 431 4.67 -29.14 2.66
N TRP A 432 5.84 -28.90 3.25
CA TRP A 432 6.78 -27.85 2.85
C TRP A 432 8.16 -28.43 2.55
N ASN A 433 8.73 -28.02 1.42
CA ASN A 433 9.98 -28.54 0.86
C ASN A 433 11.26 -27.91 1.47
N GLY A 434 11.12 -26.99 2.42
CA GLY A 434 12.26 -26.34 3.05
C GLY A 434 12.82 -25.12 2.31
N GLN A 435 12.23 -24.71 1.18
CA GLN A 435 12.70 -23.59 0.35
C GLN A 435 11.99 -22.28 0.70
N LEU A 436 12.67 -21.15 0.44
CA LEU A 436 12.04 -19.83 0.44
C LEU A 436 11.00 -19.76 -0.70
N PRO A 437 9.85 -19.12 -0.48
CA PRO A 437 8.85 -19.00 -1.53
C PRO A 437 9.34 -18.03 -2.61
N SER A 438 9.33 -18.49 -3.86
CA SER A 438 9.57 -17.65 -5.03
C SER A 438 8.39 -16.71 -5.27
N ASN A 439 8.57 -15.62 -6.03
CA ASN A 439 7.47 -14.72 -6.38
C ASN A 439 6.32 -15.44 -7.10
N PHE A 440 6.61 -16.48 -7.88
CA PHE A 440 5.60 -17.32 -8.54
C PHE A 440 4.69 -18.05 -7.54
N ASP A 441 5.23 -18.47 -6.39
CA ASP A 441 4.47 -19.21 -5.39
C ASP A 441 3.33 -18.38 -4.78
N TRP A 442 3.46 -17.05 -4.79
CA TRP A 442 2.41 -16.14 -4.35
C TRP A 442 1.31 -16.00 -5.40
N ALA A 443 1.66 -16.04 -6.69
CA ALA A 443 0.76 -15.82 -7.83
C ALA A 443 -0.31 -16.92 -7.99
N VAL A 444 -0.13 -18.08 -7.37
CA VAL A 444 -1.01 -19.25 -7.49
C VAL A 444 -1.95 -19.33 -6.27
N PRO A 445 -3.28 -19.14 -6.44
CA PRO A 445 -4.24 -19.11 -5.31
C PRO A 445 -4.28 -20.38 -4.46
N GLU A 446 -3.89 -21.52 -5.02
CA GLU A 446 -3.87 -22.84 -4.38
C GLU A 446 -2.67 -23.01 -3.42
N ASN A 447 -1.65 -22.13 -3.47
CA ASN A 447 -0.38 -22.30 -2.77
C ASN A 447 -0.35 -21.69 -1.35
N HIS A 448 -1.46 -21.68 -0.62
CA HIS A 448 -1.45 -21.27 0.80
C HIS A 448 -0.80 -19.89 1.05
N VAL A 449 -1.27 -18.82 0.41
CA VAL A 449 -0.70 -17.46 0.56
C VAL A 449 -0.42 -17.06 2.02
N SER A 450 -1.33 -17.37 2.96
CA SER A 450 -1.14 -17.18 4.41
C SER A 450 0.14 -17.84 4.96
N PHE A 451 0.48 -19.02 4.46
CA PHE A 451 1.72 -19.73 4.82
C PHE A 451 2.95 -19.01 4.27
N HIS A 452 2.92 -18.46 3.06
CA HIS A 452 4.05 -17.69 2.52
C HIS A 452 4.31 -16.38 3.27
N TYR A 453 3.25 -15.66 3.67
CA TYR A 453 3.36 -14.54 4.62
C TYR A 453 4.08 -14.97 5.89
N TRP A 454 3.68 -16.12 6.46
CA TRP A 454 4.32 -16.64 7.66
C TRP A 454 5.78 -17.05 7.42
N LEU A 455 6.12 -17.69 6.30
CA LEU A 455 7.49 -18.04 5.95
C LEU A 455 8.38 -16.79 5.83
N GLY A 456 7.89 -15.73 5.17
CA GLY A 456 8.60 -14.44 5.09
C GLY A 456 8.81 -13.80 6.46
N HIS A 457 7.78 -13.78 7.31
CA HIS A 457 7.88 -13.28 8.69
C HIS A 457 8.94 -14.07 9.48
N VAL A 458 8.92 -15.41 9.41
CA VAL A 458 9.91 -16.25 10.09
C VAL A 458 11.32 -16.05 9.52
N ALA A 459 11.47 -15.74 8.23
CA ALA A 459 12.76 -15.39 7.63
C ALA A 459 13.34 -14.11 8.25
N MET A 460 12.51 -13.08 8.43
CA MET A 460 12.90 -11.85 9.12
C MET A 460 13.24 -12.09 10.59
N ASN A 461 12.43 -12.85 11.33
CA ASN A 461 12.73 -13.22 12.71
C ASN A 461 14.05 -13.98 12.83
N TYR A 462 14.28 -14.98 11.97
CA TYR A 462 15.53 -15.72 11.94
C TYR A 462 16.72 -14.81 11.69
N LEU A 463 16.62 -13.91 10.70
CA LEU A 463 17.67 -12.96 10.37
C LEU A 463 17.98 -12.05 11.57
N ALA A 464 16.95 -11.47 12.18
CA ALA A 464 17.09 -10.59 13.35
C ALA A 464 17.68 -11.32 14.57
N GLU A 465 17.25 -12.54 14.87
CA GLU A 465 17.74 -13.33 16.00
C GLU A 465 19.17 -13.83 15.78
N LYS A 466 19.49 -14.28 14.56
CA LYS A 466 20.79 -14.89 14.23
C LYS A 466 21.88 -13.84 13.99
N HIS A 467 21.56 -12.77 13.28
CA HIS A 467 22.52 -11.78 12.81
C HIS A 467 22.36 -10.41 13.47
N GLY A 468 21.32 -10.22 14.28
CA GLY A 468 20.98 -8.96 14.92
C GLY A 468 20.04 -8.11 14.05
N GLU A 469 19.10 -7.45 14.70
CA GLU A 469 18.11 -6.61 14.05
C GLU A 469 18.71 -5.52 13.14
N PRO A 470 19.80 -4.80 13.49
CA PRO A 470 20.41 -3.85 12.56
C PRO A 470 20.84 -4.45 11.22
N LYS A 471 21.22 -5.73 11.18
CA LYS A 471 21.52 -6.43 9.92
C LYS A 471 20.27 -6.77 9.13
N LEU A 472 19.12 -7.04 9.77
CA LEU A 472 17.83 -7.18 9.09
C LEU A 472 17.49 -5.91 8.30
N PHE A 473 17.52 -4.77 8.98
CA PHE A 473 17.15 -3.50 8.37
C PHE A 473 18.10 -3.14 7.21
N ARG A 474 19.42 -3.35 7.37
CA ARG A 474 20.39 -3.16 6.28
C ARG A 474 20.20 -4.14 5.13
N PHE A 475 19.83 -5.40 5.41
CA PHE A 475 19.55 -6.39 4.37
C PHE A 475 18.34 -5.98 3.54
N VAL A 476 17.24 -5.58 4.19
CA VAL A 476 16.04 -5.08 3.50
C VAL A 476 16.38 -3.82 2.70
N ALA A 477 17.08 -2.86 3.28
CA ALA A 477 17.50 -1.65 2.58
C ALA A 477 18.33 -1.95 1.32
N ALA A 478 19.32 -2.85 1.42
CA ALA A 478 20.16 -3.25 0.30
C ALA A 478 19.34 -3.88 -0.85
N ARG A 479 18.29 -4.65 -0.51
CA ARG A 479 17.38 -5.20 -1.53
C ARG A 479 16.59 -4.11 -2.25
N TYR A 480 16.03 -3.16 -1.51
CA TYR A 480 15.30 -2.05 -2.12
C TYR A 480 16.22 -1.16 -2.98
N GLN A 481 17.50 -1.06 -2.63
CA GLN A 481 18.53 -0.36 -3.40
C GLN A 481 19.12 -1.19 -4.57
N GLY A 482 18.50 -2.32 -4.94
CA GLY A 482 18.85 -3.08 -6.15
C GLY A 482 19.89 -4.20 -5.98
N ALA A 483 20.48 -4.41 -4.80
CA ALA A 483 21.37 -5.56 -4.61
C ALA A 483 20.57 -6.87 -4.64
N THR A 484 21.01 -7.92 -5.35
CA THR A 484 20.34 -9.24 -5.34
C THR A 484 20.31 -9.87 -3.94
N ALA A 485 19.40 -10.83 -3.66
CA ALA A 485 19.38 -11.52 -2.37
C ALA A 485 20.71 -12.23 -2.03
N GLU A 486 21.35 -12.84 -3.03
CA GLU A 486 22.70 -13.42 -2.88
C GLU A 486 23.71 -12.38 -2.41
N ARG A 487 23.75 -11.22 -3.09
CA ARG A 487 24.66 -10.14 -2.77
C ARG A 487 24.39 -9.56 -1.38
N ALA A 488 23.12 -9.33 -1.04
CA ALA A 488 22.73 -8.81 0.27
C ALA A 488 23.08 -9.80 1.40
N CYS A 489 22.89 -11.11 1.20
CA CYS A 489 23.33 -12.14 2.15
C CYS A 489 24.86 -12.10 2.34
N GLN A 490 25.62 -12.07 1.23
CA GLN A 490 27.08 -12.08 1.27
C GLN A 490 27.65 -10.81 1.94
N GLU A 491 27.17 -9.63 1.56
CA GLU A 491 27.73 -8.34 2.01
C GLU A 491 27.23 -7.93 3.41
N VAL A 492 25.96 -8.20 3.76
CA VAL A 492 25.39 -7.77 5.04
C VAL A 492 25.47 -8.87 6.10
N LEU A 493 25.11 -10.10 5.75
CA LEU A 493 25.05 -11.21 6.69
C LEU A 493 26.40 -11.93 6.81
N GLY A 494 27.20 -11.91 5.75
CA GLY A 494 28.51 -12.58 5.68
C GLY A 494 28.43 -14.06 5.33
N VAL A 495 27.31 -14.51 4.75
CA VAL A 495 27.05 -15.90 4.38
C VAL A 495 26.43 -15.99 2.99
N PRO A 496 26.63 -17.08 2.23
CA PRO A 496 25.91 -17.33 0.98
C PRO A 496 24.40 -17.47 1.22
N LEU A 497 23.57 -17.18 0.20
CA LEU A 497 22.11 -17.33 0.31
C LEU A 497 21.69 -18.77 0.63
N THR A 498 22.43 -19.75 0.09
CA THR A 498 22.19 -21.18 0.31
C THR A 498 22.38 -21.57 1.79
N GLU A 499 23.38 -21.00 2.46
CA GLU A 499 23.61 -21.20 3.89
C GLU A 499 22.52 -20.52 4.73
N PHE A 500 22.14 -19.28 4.39
CA PHE A 500 21.02 -18.59 5.02
C PHE A 500 19.73 -19.41 4.92
N GLN A 501 19.39 -19.89 3.73
CA GLN A 501 18.18 -20.69 3.50
C GLN A 501 18.21 -21.99 4.31
N ALA A 502 19.34 -22.69 4.36
CA ALA A 502 19.46 -23.93 5.14
C ALA A 502 19.24 -23.66 6.65
N GLY A 503 19.85 -22.61 7.19
CA GLY A 503 19.70 -22.21 8.59
C GLY A 503 18.28 -21.76 8.93
N TRP A 504 17.69 -20.91 8.10
CA TRP A 504 16.28 -20.50 8.22
C TRP A 504 15.34 -21.72 8.13
N SER A 505 15.62 -22.65 7.21
CA SER A 505 14.78 -23.83 7.01
C SER A 505 14.75 -24.73 8.26
N ALA A 506 15.91 -24.90 8.91
CA ALA A 506 15.99 -25.58 10.19
C ALA A 506 15.26 -24.81 11.30
N TYR A 507 15.38 -23.48 11.32
CA TYR A 507 14.67 -22.62 12.26
C TYR A 507 13.14 -22.74 12.13
N VAL A 508 12.58 -22.71 10.92
CA VAL A 508 11.14 -22.92 10.66
C VAL A 508 10.66 -24.26 11.22
N ARG A 509 11.43 -25.35 11.02
CA ARG A 509 11.10 -26.67 11.60
C ARG A 509 11.10 -26.61 13.12
N GLY A 510 12.10 -25.96 13.71
CA GLY A 510 12.18 -25.70 15.15
C GLY A 510 10.97 -24.94 15.70
N GLN A 511 10.48 -23.95 14.95
CA GLN A 511 9.27 -23.18 15.30
C GLN A 511 7.97 -23.99 15.18
N ALA A 512 7.98 -25.15 14.50
CA ALA A 512 6.82 -26.03 14.35
C ALA A 512 6.74 -27.16 15.38
N SER A 513 7.84 -27.40 16.11
CA SER A 513 7.96 -28.42 17.17
C SER A 513 7.00 -28.22 18.32
#